data_AF-A0A9P4XE01-F1
#
_entry.id   AF-A0A9P4XE01-F1
#
_cell.length_a   1.000
_cell.length_b   1.000
_cell.length_c   1.000
_cell.angle_alpha   90.00
_cell.angle_beta   90.00
_cell.angle_gamma   90.00
#
_symmetry.space_group_name_H-M   'P 1'
#
loop_
_entity.id
_entity.type
_entity.pdbx_description
1 polymer ?
#
loop_
_entity_poly.entity_id
_entity_poly.type
_entity_poly.pdbx_seq_one_letter_code
_entity_poly.pdbx_strand_id
1 'polypeptide(L)'
;MPWKDHLNKFKQELNQLVAEPKAASQPPPVPPHPPSGPPFRGEVYWKPQFYPNVPVNHEWEAKLGNGPDGWGNKELQFYTAEPQNSFHTPEGMLVLRALANNSAPSPEQRYTSARLVSKQTLARDKGVLSATILSPCAEGIWPAFWLLPKEPFSWPTDGEIDIAETWNGDHENRTCLHWGHHHEPQKHRVLGSRIPDMHCRPVRYDFAWEQPNGVPGQGRMIWYIDGRPVMKGEVPSGTRPLRDMTILLNVAIGGNVCGGKTPRDGYYDMVVYSLSMASELEYGGWGRFEQDWHHHSVPLGNTY
;
A
#
# COMPACT_ATOMS: atom_id res chain seq x y z
N MET A 1 44.52 -45.98 -16.18
CA MET A 1 44.28 -44.52 -16.27
C MET A 1 43.23 -44.14 -15.22
N PRO A 2 43.63 -43.86 -13.97
CA PRO A 2 42.70 -43.72 -12.84
C PRO A 2 42.02 -42.34 -12.73
N TRP A 3 42.49 -41.35 -13.49
CA TRP A 3 42.08 -39.95 -13.33
C TRP A 3 40.75 -39.62 -14.03
N LYS A 4 40.38 -40.37 -15.09
CA LYS A 4 39.10 -40.19 -15.79
C LYS A 4 37.91 -40.65 -14.95
N ASP A 5 38.09 -41.71 -14.16
CA ASP A 5 37.04 -42.22 -13.27
C ASP A 5 36.81 -41.29 -12.08
N HIS A 6 37.87 -40.68 -11.53
CA HIS A 6 37.76 -39.63 -10.52
C HIS A 6 37.03 -38.38 -11.03
N LEU A 7 37.32 -37.95 -12.26
CA LEU A 7 36.66 -36.80 -12.88
C LEU A 7 35.18 -37.04 -13.19
N ASN A 8 34.84 -38.26 -13.61
CA ASN A 8 33.44 -38.65 -13.84
C ASN A 8 32.66 -38.77 -12.53
N LYS A 9 33.28 -39.31 -11.47
CA LYS A 9 32.67 -39.39 -10.13
C LYS A 9 32.43 -38.00 -9.54
N PHE A 10 33.40 -37.10 -9.68
CA PHE A 10 33.27 -35.70 -9.25
C PHE A 10 32.20 -34.93 -10.03
N LYS A 11 32.06 -35.18 -11.35
CA LYS A 11 30.96 -34.60 -12.16
C LYS A 11 29.59 -35.17 -11.81
N GLN A 12 29.49 -36.45 -11.46
CA GLN A 12 28.23 -37.05 -10.99
C GLN A 12 27.82 -36.51 -9.61
N GLU A 13 28.78 -36.32 -8.70
CA GLU A 13 28.55 -35.69 -7.39
C GLU A 13 28.15 -34.21 -7.53
N LEU A 14 28.77 -33.46 -8.45
CA LEU A 14 28.36 -32.09 -8.78
C LEU A 14 26.96 -32.02 -9.40
N ASN A 15 26.59 -32.96 -10.27
CA ASN A 15 25.24 -33.00 -10.86
C ASN A 15 24.17 -33.43 -9.84
N GLN A 16 24.51 -34.22 -8.82
CA GLN A 16 23.61 -34.52 -7.69
C GLN A 16 23.46 -33.32 -6.74
N LEU A 17 24.48 -32.48 -6.58
CA LEU A 17 24.41 -31.23 -5.80
C LEU A 17 23.59 -30.11 -6.49
N VAL A 18 23.35 -30.22 -7.80
CA VAL A 18 22.59 -29.24 -8.61
C VAL A 18 21.14 -29.69 -8.84
N ALA A 19 20.76 -30.89 -8.41
CA ALA A 19 19.44 -31.48 -8.63
C ALA A 19 18.64 -31.66 -7.33
N GLU A 20 18.46 -30.60 -6.56
CA GLU A 20 17.31 -30.47 -5.66
C GLU A 20 16.73 -29.07 -5.82
N PRO A 21 15.45 -28.93 -6.22
CA PRO A 21 14.76 -27.66 -6.04
C PRO A 21 14.74 -27.44 -4.53
N LYS A 22 15.46 -26.42 -4.04
CA LYS A 22 15.23 -25.89 -2.70
C LYS A 22 13.72 -25.72 -2.57
N ALA A 23 13.10 -26.54 -1.73
CA ALA A 23 11.70 -26.37 -1.38
C ALA A 23 11.52 -24.88 -1.07
N ALA A 24 10.62 -24.22 -1.79
CA ALA A 24 10.30 -22.83 -1.54
C ALA A 24 9.98 -22.74 -0.05
N SER A 25 10.83 -22.05 0.71
CA SER A 25 10.64 -21.89 2.14
C SER A 25 9.22 -21.38 2.32
N GLN A 26 8.38 -22.11 3.08
CA GLN A 26 7.04 -21.63 3.38
C GLN A 26 7.16 -20.18 3.86
N PRO A 27 6.31 -19.27 3.36
CA PRO A 27 6.31 -17.91 3.86
C PRO A 27 6.16 -17.92 5.38
N PRO A 28 6.71 -16.92 6.10
CA PRO A 28 6.71 -16.93 7.53
C PRO A 28 5.26 -16.90 7.98
N PRO A 29 4.95 -17.45 9.16
CA PRO A 29 3.62 -17.29 9.72
C PRO A 29 3.28 -15.80 9.81
N VAL A 30 2.12 -15.44 9.26
CA VAL A 30 1.63 -14.07 9.34
C VAL A 30 1.38 -13.74 10.82
N PRO A 31 1.76 -12.54 11.32
CA PRO A 31 1.51 -12.21 12.71
C PRO A 31 0.01 -12.25 13.05
N PRO A 32 -0.36 -12.54 14.30
CA PRO A 32 -1.76 -12.67 14.71
C PRO A 32 -2.48 -11.31 14.70
N HIS A 33 -3.81 -11.35 14.62
CA HIS A 33 -4.65 -10.14 14.71
C HIS A 33 -4.35 -9.33 15.97
N PRO A 34 -4.29 -7.99 15.88
CA PRO A 34 -4.25 -7.14 17.07
C PRO A 34 -5.54 -7.30 17.90
N PRO A 35 -5.49 -7.08 19.22
CA PRO A 35 -6.67 -7.17 20.09
C PRO A 35 -7.79 -6.24 19.60
N SER A 36 -9.03 -6.72 19.63
CA SER A 36 -10.20 -5.89 19.34
C SER A 36 -10.34 -4.77 20.37
N GLY A 37 -10.40 -3.52 19.91
CA GLY A 37 -10.72 -2.36 20.75
C GLY A 37 -12.17 -2.36 21.24
N PRO A 38 -12.55 -1.39 22.09
CA PRO A 38 -13.95 -1.17 22.49
C PRO A 38 -14.89 -1.02 21.28
N PRO A 39 -16.19 -1.31 21.44
CA PRO A 39 -17.13 -1.36 20.33
C PRO A 39 -17.26 0.01 19.65
N PHE A 40 -16.92 0.05 18.37
CA PHE A 40 -17.13 1.19 17.50
C PHE A 40 -18.63 1.47 17.37
N ARG A 41 -19.03 2.74 17.53
CA ARG A 41 -20.44 3.16 17.53
C ARG A 41 -20.91 3.76 16.21
N GLY A 42 -20.00 4.01 15.26
CA GLY A 42 -20.36 4.52 13.93
C GLY A 42 -20.88 3.41 13.02
N GLU A 43 -21.56 3.81 11.95
CA GLU A 43 -22.04 2.90 10.91
C GLU A 43 -20.87 2.52 9.99
N VAL A 44 -20.45 1.25 10.01
CA VAL A 44 -19.56 0.69 8.98
C VAL A 44 -20.40 0.39 7.76
N TYR A 45 -20.23 1.17 6.69
CA TYR A 45 -21.03 1.05 5.47
C TYR A 45 -20.35 0.22 4.38
N TRP A 46 -19.05 -0.06 4.53
CA TRP A 46 -18.34 -1.00 3.66
C TRP A 46 -17.17 -1.65 4.38
N LYS A 47 -16.98 -2.95 4.12
CA LYS A 47 -15.85 -3.75 4.57
C LYS A 47 -15.63 -4.89 3.56
N PRO A 48 -14.44 -5.02 2.96
CA PRO A 48 -14.14 -6.12 2.04
C PRO A 48 -14.03 -7.46 2.79
N GLN A 49 -14.25 -8.54 2.07
CA GLN A 49 -14.17 -9.90 2.60
C GLN A 49 -12.79 -10.51 2.34
N PHE A 50 -12.02 -10.78 3.39
CA PHE A 50 -10.68 -11.35 3.30
C PHE A 50 -10.65 -12.85 3.62
N TYR A 51 -11.58 -13.63 3.07
CA TYR A 51 -11.64 -15.07 3.33
C TYR A 51 -11.03 -15.88 2.16
N PRO A 52 -10.36 -17.02 2.41
CA PRO A 52 -9.72 -17.82 1.34
C PRO A 52 -10.68 -18.31 0.26
N ASN A 53 -11.96 -18.51 0.58
CA ASN A 53 -13.00 -18.92 -0.36
C ASN A 53 -13.57 -17.75 -1.19
N VAL A 54 -13.18 -16.51 -0.89
CA VAL A 54 -13.54 -15.32 -1.65
C VAL A 54 -12.37 -14.96 -2.56
N PRO A 55 -12.55 -14.97 -3.89
CA PRO A 55 -11.51 -14.50 -4.81
C PRO A 55 -11.10 -13.06 -4.53
N VAL A 56 -9.80 -12.73 -4.61
CA VAL A 56 -9.32 -11.34 -4.45
C VAL A 56 -10.03 -10.41 -5.44
N ASN A 57 -10.28 -10.87 -6.67
CA ASN A 57 -10.96 -10.07 -7.68
C ASN A 57 -12.46 -9.82 -7.40
N HIS A 58 -13.02 -10.31 -6.28
CA HIS A 58 -14.37 -10.00 -5.87
C HIS A 58 -14.51 -8.51 -5.54
N GLU A 59 -13.61 -7.98 -4.71
CA GLU A 59 -13.58 -6.59 -4.24
C GLU A 59 -12.61 -5.71 -5.03
N TRP A 60 -11.64 -6.33 -5.71
CA TRP A 60 -10.49 -5.65 -6.30
C TRP A 60 -10.36 -5.88 -7.80
N GLU A 61 -9.81 -4.91 -8.51
CA GLU A 61 -9.25 -5.04 -9.85
C GLU A 61 -7.72 -5.00 -9.75
N ALA A 62 -7.04 -5.97 -10.36
CA ALA A 62 -5.59 -5.97 -10.43
C ALA A 62 -5.12 -5.16 -11.65
N LYS A 63 -4.26 -4.16 -11.42
CA LYS A 63 -3.50 -3.52 -12.51
C LYS A 63 -2.32 -4.41 -12.86
N LEU A 64 -2.09 -4.61 -14.17
CA LEU A 64 -1.15 -5.62 -14.67
C LEU A 64 0.04 -4.99 -15.39
N GLY A 65 1.18 -5.66 -15.31
CA GLY A 65 2.41 -5.29 -15.99
C GLY A 65 3.22 -4.21 -15.29
N ASN A 66 4.19 -3.65 -16.02
CA ASN A 66 5.10 -2.60 -15.54
C ASN A 66 4.67 -1.19 -15.97
N GLY A 67 3.54 -1.05 -16.67
CA GLY A 67 3.01 0.24 -17.12
C GLY A 67 3.99 1.04 -18.00
N PRO A 68 3.57 2.21 -18.51
CA PRO A 68 4.50 3.14 -19.14
C PRO A 68 5.53 3.65 -18.12
N ASP A 69 6.81 3.63 -18.50
CA ASP A 69 7.92 4.17 -17.69
C ASP A 69 8.01 3.63 -16.24
N GLY A 70 7.62 2.38 -16.00
CA GLY A 70 7.59 1.81 -14.64
C GLY A 70 6.54 2.53 -13.79
N TRP A 71 5.30 2.57 -14.30
CA TRP A 71 4.17 3.32 -13.73
C TRP A 71 4.45 4.80 -13.47
N GLY A 72 5.26 5.44 -14.33
CA GLY A 72 5.67 6.85 -14.21
C GLY A 72 6.80 7.11 -13.20
N ASN A 73 7.19 6.10 -12.41
CA ASN A 73 8.14 6.24 -11.31
C ASN A 73 9.43 5.42 -11.50
N LYS A 74 9.65 4.84 -12.69
CA LYS A 74 10.77 3.92 -12.97
C LYS A 74 10.77 2.69 -12.04
N GLU A 75 9.58 2.25 -11.64
CA GLU A 75 9.35 1.04 -10.86
C GLU A 75 9.79 -0.22 -11.65
N LEU A 76 10.27 -1.24 -10.95
CA LEU A 76 10.92 -2.42 -11.56
C LEU A 76 10.02 -3.64 -11.67
N GLN A 77 8.96 -3.72 -10.86
CA GLN A 77 8.10 -4.89 -10.78
C GLN A 77 7.12 -4.99 -11.94
N PHE A 78 6.81 -6.22 -12.30
CA PHE A 78 5.66 -6.56 -13.12
C PHE A 78 4.48 -6.92 -12.19
N TYR A 79 3.43 -6.10 -12.18
CA TYR A 79 2.23 -6.41 -11.40
C TYR A 79 1.44 -7.56 -12.05
N THR A 80 0.93 -8.48 -11.24
CA THR A 80 0.16 -9.64 -11.71
C THR A 80 -1.15 -9.79 -10.93
N ALA A 81 -2.06 -10.62 -11.44
CA ALA A 81 -3.23 -11.11 -10.71
C ALA A 81 -3.00 -12.52 -10.12
N GLU A 82 -1.76 -12.99 -10.08
CA GLU A 82 -1.44 -14.35 -9.67
C GLU A 82 -1.63 -14.52 -8.15
N PRO A 83 -2.14 -15.68 -7.68
CA PRO A 83 -2.32 -15.95 -6.25
C PRO A 83 -1.03 -15.87 -5.42
N GLN A 84 0.15 -15.97 -6.05
CA GLN A 84 1.43 -15.78 -5.36
C GLN A 84 1.70 -14.32 -4.98
N ASN A 85 1.07 -13.35 -5.66
CA ASN A 85 1.26 -11.92 -5.45
C ASN A 85 0.10 -11.29 -4.67
N SER A 86 -1.10 -11.85 -4.72
CA SER A 86 -2.20 -11.42 -3.85
C SER A 86 -3.14 -12.56 -3.46
N PHE A 87 -3.42 -12.70 -2.17
CA PHE A 87 -4.25 -13.80 -1.65
C PHE A 87 -4.85 -13.46 -0.27
N HIS A 88 -5.91 -14.18 0.09
CA HIS A 88 -6.50 -14.13 1.43
C HIS A 88 -5.97 -15.27 2.31
N THR A 89 -5.75 -14.99 3.59
CA THR A 89 -5.29 -15.96 4.60
C THR A 89 -6.48 -16.61 5.33
N PRO A 90 -6.32 -17.82 5.90
CA PRO A 90 -7.36 -18.45 6.73
C PRO A 90 -7.86 -17.59 7.90
N GLU A 91 -7.00 -16.72 8.42
CA GLU A 91 -7.29 -15.86 9.56
C GLU A 91 -8.07 -14.60 9.16
N GLY A 92 -8.37 -14.37 7.88
CA GLY A 92 -9.18 -13.22 7.48
C GLY A 92 -8.38 -11.98 7.09
N MET A 93 -7.19 -12.13 6.51
CA MET A 93 -6.32 -11.02 6.09
C MET A 93 -6.04 -11.07 4.58
N LEU A 94 -5.85 -9.90 3.96
CA LEU A 94 -5.37 -9.77 2.59
C LEU A 94 -3.85 -9.56 2.59
N VAL A 95 -3.13 -10.33 1.77
CA VAL A 95 -1.69 -10.21 1.59
C VAL A 95 -1.40 -9.74 0.17
N LEU A 96 -0.56 -8.72 0.03
CA LEU A 96 0.10 -8.34 -1.21
C LEU A 96 1.59 -8.67 -1.08
N ARG A 97 2.08 -9.55 -1.94
CA ARG A 97 3.43 -10.10 -1.91
C ARG A 97 4.25 -9.62 -3.11
N ALA A 98 5.27 -8.83 -2.82
CA ALA A 98 6.36 -8.56 -3.75
C ALA A 98 7.36 -9.73 -3.71
N LEU A 99 7.77 -10.22 -4.88
CA LEU A 99 8.76 -11.29 -5.05
C LEU A 99 9.99 -10.74 -5.75
N ALA A 100 11.16 -11.06 -5.23
CA ALA A 100 12.46 -10.72 -5.79
C ALA A 100 13.26 -12.00 -6.09
N ASN A 101 13.68 -12.15 -7.34
CA ASN A 101 14.57 -13.20 -7.82
C ASN A 101 15.59 -12.59 -8.78
N ASN A 102 16.70 -12.09 -8.25
CA ASN A 102 17.77 -11.44 -8.99
C ASN A 102 18.43 -12.35 -10.02
N SER A 103 18.32 -13.67 -9.85
CA SER A 103 18.84 -14.68 -10.78
C SER A 103 17.86 -15.02 -11.91
N ALA A 104 16.65 -14.45 -11.92
CA ALA A 104 15.66 -14.72 -12.95
C ALA A 104 16.15 -14.27 -14.34
N PRO A 105 15.87 -15.05 -15.40
CA PRO A 105 16.40 -14.81 -16.74
C PRO A 105 15.73 -13.63 -17.44
N SER A 106 14.52 -13.24 -17.03
CA SER A 106 13.78 -12.11 -17.60
C SER A 106 13.52 -11.02 -16.56
N PRO A 107 13.56 -9.72 -16.94
CA PRO A 107 13.21 -8.62 -16.04
C PRO A 107 11.81 -8.78 -15.41
N GLU A 108 10.84 -9.29 -16.15
CA GLU A 108 9.46 -9.48 -15.71
C GLU A 108 9.31 -10.60 -14.66
N GLN A 109 10.23 -11.57 -14.65
CA GLN A 109 10.28 -12.62 -13.64
C GLN A 109 11.19 -12.24 -12.46
N ARG A 110 12.08 -11.26 -12.65
CA ARG A 110 12.98 -10.80 -11.59
C ARG A 110 12.20 -10.18 -10.44
N TYR A 111 11.18 -9.42 -10.77
CA TYR A 111 10.35 -8.70 -9.80
C TYR A 111 8.88 -8.83 -10.17
N THR A 112 8.09 -9.47 -9.31
CA THR A 112 6.63 -9.48 -9.44
C THR A 112 5.98 -8.95 -8.18
N SER A 113 4.79 -8.38 -8.31
CA SER A 113 4.03 -7.88 -7.17
C SER A 113 2.53 -7.78 -7.50
N ALA A 114 1.75 -7.20 -6.60
CA ALA A 114 0.34 -6.86 -6.82
C ALA A 114 0.09 -5.35 -6.69
N ARG A 115 -0.80 -4.84 -7.52
CA ARG A 115 -1.42 -3.51 -7.41
C ARG A 115 -2.92 -3.66 -7.57
N LEU A 116 -3.64 -3.49 -6.48
CA LEU A 116 -5.08 -3.68 -6.39
C LEU A 116 -5.78 -2.32 -6.32
N VAL A 117 -6.88 -2.19 -7.05
CA VAL A 117 -7.79 -1.04 -7.03
C VAL A 117 -9.17 -1.52 -6.59
N SER A 118 -9.78 -0.89 -5.59
CA SER A 118 -11.10 -1.31 -5.12
C SER A 118 -12.17 -1.02 -6.17
N LYS A 119 -13.13 -1.93 -6.33
CA LYS A 119 -14.34 -1.67 -7.13
C LYS A 119 -15.26 -0.65 -6.46
N GLN A 120 -15.23 -0.63 -5.13
CA GLN A 120 -15.95 0.33 -4.30
C GLN A 120 -15.20 1.68 -4.30
N THR A 121 -15.93 2.79 -4.42
CA THR A 121 -15.40 4.13 -4.14
C THR A 121 -15.74 4.56 -2.72
N LEU A 122 -15.16 5.67 -2.22
CA LEU A 122 -15.50 6.20 -0.89
C LEU A 122 -17.02 6.43 -0.70
N ALA A 123 -17.73 6.73 -1.79
CA ALA A 123 -19.18 6.73 -1.96
C ALA A 123 -19.99 7.65 -1.05
N ARG A 124 -19.35 8.33 -0.09
CA ARG A 124 -19.95 9.33 0.79
C ARG A 124 -19.12 10.62 0.74
N ASP A 125 -19.79 11.74 0.93
CA ASP A 125 -19.17 13.07 1.10
C ASP A 125 -18.47 13.24 2.43
N LYS A 126 -18.78 12.37 3.37
CA LYS A 126 -18.37 12.48 4.75
C LYS A 126 -18.17 11.08 5.30
N GLY A 127 -16.97 10.78 5.79
CA GLY A 127 -16.65 9.44 6.26
C GLY A 127 -15.22 9.29 6.73
N VAL A 128 -14.89 8.04 7.08
CA VAL A 128 -13.56 7.61 7.49
C VAL A 128 -13.22 6.31 6.78
N LEU A 129 -12.03 6.24 6.21
CA LEU A 129 -11.42 5.03 5.69
C LEU A 129 -10.33 4.59 6.66
N SER A 130 -10.43 3.38 7.17
CA SER A 130 -9.51 2.84 8.18
C SER A 130 -8.88 1.54 7.68
N ALA A 131 -7.58 1.40 7.85
CA ALA A 131 -6.83 0.19 7.57
C ALA A 131 -5.85 -0.14 8.70
N THR A 132 -5.68 -1.42 9.02
CA THR A 132 -4.58 -1.89 9.87
C THR A 132 -3.63 -2.75 9.05
N ILE A 133 -2.39 -2.30 8.90
CA ILE A 133 -1.45 -2.82 7.91
C ILE A 133 -0.10 -3.11 8.57
N LEU A 134 0.45 -4.29 8.31
CA LEU A 134 1.87 -4.56 8.52
C LEU A 134 2.59 -4.37 7.18
N SER A 135 3.47 -3.39 7.12
CA SER A 135 4.22 -3.04 5.90
C SER A 135 5.56 -3.78 5.85
N PRO A 136 6.00 -4.25 4.68
CA PRO A 136 7.35 -4.78 4.52
C PRO A 136 8.36 -3.62 4.66
N CYS A 137 9.40 -3.83 5.47
CA CYS A 137 10.50 -2.87 5.63
C CYS A 137 11.79 -3.47 5.07
N ALA A 138 12.15 -3.08 3.85
CA ALA A 138 13.41 -3.48 3.24
C ALA A 138 13.88 -2.47 2.19
N GLU A 139 15.19 -2.47 1.95
CA GLU A 139 15.81 -1.69 0.89
C GLU A 139 15.19 -2.02 -0.49
N GLY A 140 14.88 -0.98 -1.28
CA GLY A 140 14.26 -1.12 -2.60
C GLY A 140 12.78 -1.54 -2.59
N ILE A 141 12.12 -1.61 -1.43
CA ILE A 141 10.68 -1.92 -1.31
C ILE A 141 9.89 -0.65 -0.99
N TRP A 142 8.75 -0.49 -1.67
CA TRP A 142 7.85 0.66 -1.55
C TRP A 142 6.37 0.19 -1.46
N PRO A 143 5.87 -0.13 -0.25
CA PRO A 143 4.45 -0.38 -0.05
C PRO A 143 3.65 0.92 0.03
N ALA A 144 2.42 0.90 -0.50
CA ALA A 144 1.52 2.05 -0.52
C ALA A 144 0.06 1.66 -0.23
N PHE A 145 -0.62 2.51 0.54
CA PHE A 145 -2.07 2.55 0.75
C PHE A 145 -2.56 3.99 0.50
N TRP A 146 -3.36 4.15 -0.55
CA TRP A 146 -3.58 5.44 -1.19
C TRP A 146 -4.88 5.45 -2.00
N LEU A 147 -5.22 6.61 -2.57
CA LEU A 147 -6.47 6.85 -3.25
C LEU A 147 -6.25 7.56 -4.59
N LEU A 148 -6.99 7.10 -5.61
CA LEU A 148 -7.13 7.77 -6.90
C LEU A 148 -8.60 7.82 -7.33
N PRO A 149 -9.00 8.83 -8.12
CA PRO A 149 -10.34 8.89 -8.66
C PRO A 149 -10.65 7.65 -9.51
N LYS A 150 -11.91 7.22 -9.49
CA LYS A 150 -12.35 6.15 -10.39
C LYS A 150 -12.08 6.53 -11.85
N GLU A 151 -11.45 5.60 -12.58
CA GLU A 151 -11.14 5.76 -14.00
C GLU A 151 -12.38 6.03 -14.85
N PRO A 152 -12.24 6.82 -15.94
CA PRO A 152 -11.04 7.55 -16.34
C PRO A 152 -10.83 8.83 -15.49
N PHE A 153 -9.55 9.22 -15.32
CA PHE A 153 -9.15 10.46 -14.64
C PHE A 153 -7.84 11.00 -15.25
N SER A 154 -7.52 12.26 -14.97
CA SER A 154 -6.30 12.95 -15.38
C SER A 154 -5.42 13.25 -14.18
N TRP A 155 -4.25 12.63 -14.11
CA TRP A 155 -3.28 12.88 -13.05
C TRP A 155 -2.36 14.08 -13.38
N PRO A 156 -1.98 14.92 -12.40
CA PRO A 156 -2.45 14.93 -11.01
C PRO A 156 -3.71 15.77 -10.80
N THR A 157 -4.29 16.37 -11.85
CA THR A 157 -5.36 17.37 -11.74
C THR A 157 -6.58 16.88 -10.97
N ASP A 158 -6.99 15.63 -11.22
CA ASP A 158 -8.16 15.03 -10.56
C ASP A 158 -7.87 14.59 -9.11
N GLY A 159 -6.62 14.68 -8.65
CA GLY A 159 -6.16 14.45 -7.29
C GLY A 159 -5.60 13.05 -7.03
N GLU A 160 -4.71 12.96 -6.06
CA GLU A 160 -4.16 11.73 -5.47
C GLU A 160 -3.92 11.96 -3.98
N ILE A 161 -4.28 10.97 -3.15
CA ILE A 161 -4.16 11.04 -1.69
C ILE A 161 -3.45 9.80 -1.18
N ASP A 162 -2.26 9.99 -0.63
CA ASP A 162 -1.45 8.90 -0.09
C ASP A 162 -1.57 8.87 1.43
N ILE A 163 -2.16 7.79 1.93
CA ILE A 163 -2.43 7.63 3.36
C ILE A 163 -1.21 7.07 4.05
N ALA A 164 -0.61 6.04 3.44
CA ALA A 164 0.60 5.42 3.94
C ALA A 164 1.53 5.00 2.79
N GLU A 165 2.72 5.57 2.78
CA GLU A 165 3.83 5.14 1.93
C GLU A 165 5.11 5.01 2.75
N THR A 166 5.91 3.98 2.49
CA THR A 166 7.28 3.92 3.04
C THR A 166 8.26 3.54 1.95
N TRP A 167 9.52 3.96 2.08
CA TRP A 167 10.55 3.70 1.09
C TRP A 167 11.76 3.05 1.75
N ASN A 168 12.38 2.09 1.07
CA ASN A 168 13.64 1.49 1.51
C ASN A 168 13.63 0.92 2.94
N GLY A 169 12.46 0.61 3.50
CA GLY A 169 12.32 0.16 4.88
C GLY A 169 12.88 1.16 5.90
N ASP A 170 12.80 2.46 5.61
CA ASP A 170 13.39 3.48 6.47
C ASP A 170 12.62 3.76 7.76
N HIS A 171 11.47 3.11 7.97
CA HIS A 171 10.59 3.25 9.13
C HIS A 171 9.97 4.66 9.23
N GLU A 172 9.74 5.33 8.09
CA GLU A 172 9.04 6.60 8.01
C GLU A 172 7.85 6.49 7.07
N ASN A 173 6.65 6.78 7.61
CA ASN A 173 5.44 6.93 6.81
C ASN A 173 5.42 8.29 6.14
N ARG A 174 5.18 8.31 4.84
CA ARG A 174 4.93 9.53 4.07
C ARG A 174 3.45 9.58 3.76
N THR A 175 2.86 10.69 4.18
CA THR A 175 1.49 11.06 3.84
C THR A 175 1.59 12.16 2.80
N CYS A 176 0.96 11.96 1.65
CA CYS A 176 1.10 12.85 0.50
C CYS A 176 -0.27 13.25 -0.05
N LEU A 177 -0.27 14.41 -0.72
CA LEU A 177 -1.42 14.94 -1.45
C LEU A 177 -0.87 15.53 -2.75
N HIS A 178 -1.39 15.09 -3.90
CA HIS A 178 -0.98 15.61 -5.21
C HIS A 178 -2.19 16.18 -5.96
N TRP A 179 -1.99 17.32 -6.63
CA TRP A 179 -3.04 18.01 -7.41
C TRP A 179 -2.44 18.89 -8.52
N GLY A 180 -3.29 19.58 -9.28
CA GLY A 180 -2.86 20.59 -10.26
C GLY A 180 -2.18 19.99 -11.49
N HIS A 181 -1.10 20.62 -11.97
CA HIS A 181 -0.34 20.14 -13.12
C HIS A 181 1.10 19.78 -12.76
N HIS A 182 1.67 18.78 -13.48
CA HIS A 182 3.00 18.26 -13.21
C HIS A 182 4.12 19.32 -13.26
N HIS A 183 3.95 20.49 -13.87
CA HIS A 183 4.99 21.53 -13.95
C HIS A 183 4.73 22.74 -13.03
N GLU A 184 3.72 22.68 -12.18
CA GLU A 184 3.34 23.80 -11.32
C GLU A 184 4.04 23.75 -9.94
N PRO A 185 4.34 24.92 -9.35
CA PRO A 185 4.75 25.00 -7.95
C PRO A 185 3.56 24.68 -7.05
N GLN A 186 3.82 24.17 -5.84
CA GLN A 186 2.78 23.89 -4.85
C GLN A 186 1.70 22.90 -5.33
N LYS A 187 2.11 21.90 -6.10
CA LYS A 187 1.25 20.83 -6.66
C LYS A 187 1.25 19.56 -5.80
N HIS A 188 2.06 19.53 -4.74
CA HIS A 188 2.06 18.44 -3.79
C HIS A 188 2.44 18.87 -2.38
N ARG A 189 1.94 18.12 -1.40
CA ARG A 189 2.33 18.22 0.01
C ARG A 189 2.77 16.87 0.51
N VAL A 190 3.83 16.84 1.31
CA VAL A 190 4.34 15.63 1.93
C VAL A 190 4.64 15.88 3.41
N LEU A 191 4.33 14.90 4.26
CA LEU A 191 4.78 14.86 5.64
C LEU A 191 5.33 13.47 5.99
N GLY A 192 6.57 13.44 6.48
CA GLY A 192 7.19 12.26 7.07
C GLY A 192 6.84 12.09 8.54
N SER A 193 6.39 10.90 8.92
CA SER A 193 6.09 10.50 10.30
C SER A 193 6.89 9.25 10.67
N ARG A 194 7.80 9.37 11.63
CA ARG A 194 8.66 8.27 12.07
C ARG A 194 7.86 7.23 12.86
N ILE A 195 7.98 5.96 12.48
CA ILE A 195 7.36 4.81 13.15
C ILE A 195 8.42 3.73 13.36
N PRO A 196 9.26 3.83 14.41
CA PRO A 196 10.46 2.99 14.57
C PRO A 196 10.19 1.48 14.57
N ASP A 197 8.99 1.08 14.99
CA ASP A 197 8.55 -0.30 15.19
C ASP A 197 7.62 -0.82 14.07
N MET A 198 7.46 -0.09 12.97
CA MET A 198 6.58 -0.49 11.85
C MET A 198 6.91 -1.89 11.29
N HIS A 199 8.17 -2.29 11.30
CA HIS A 199 8.63 -3.57 10.77
C HIS A 199 8.17 -4.79 11.61
N CYS A 200 7.74 -4.59 12.86
CA CYS A 200 7.43 -5.68 13.78
C CYS A 200 6.01 -5.63 14.37
N ARG A 201 5.18 -4.67 13.95
CA ARG A 201 3.77 -4.64 14.33
C ARG A 201 2.87 -4.06 13.22
N PRO A 202 1.58 -4.43 13.20
CA PRO A 202 0.60 -3.71 12.41
C PRO A 202 0.46 -2.26 12.89
N VAL A 203 0.30 -1.34 11.93
CA VAL A 203 0.05 0.09 12.15
C VAL A 203 -1.37 0.40 11.68
N ARG A 204 -2.10 1.18 12.48
CA ARG A 204 -3.43 1.66 12.09
C ARG A 204 -3.31 3.00 11.35
N TYR A 205 -3.96 3.08 10.21
CA TYR A 205 -4.11 4.28 9.42
C TYR A 205 -5.59 4.64 9.31
N ASP A 206 -5.93 5.89 9.59
CA ASP A 206 -7.28 6.41 9.33
C ASP A 206 -7.19 7.66 8.45
N PHE A 207 -8.10 7.77 7.48
CA PHE A 207 -8.28 8.95 6.63
C PHE A 207 -9.72 9.42 6.76
N ALA A 208 -9.91 10.59 7.36
CA ALA A 208 -11.23 11.19 7.57
C ALA A 208 -11.44 12.36 6.62
N TRP A 209 -12.62 12.46 6.02
CA TRP A 209 -12.96 13.56 5.11
C TRP A 209 -14.36 14.10 5.35
N GLU A 210 -14.51 15.41 5.15
CA GLU A 210 -15.80 16.08 5.02
C GLU A 210 -15.76 17.00 3.79
N GLN A 211 -16.64 16.73 2.84
CA GLN A 211 -16.80 17.49 1.60
C GLN A 211 -18.27 17.87 1.42
N PRO A 212 -18.71 19.02 1.94
CA PRO A 212 -20.10 19.44 1.85
C PRO A 212 -20.61 19.43 0.40
N ASN A 213 -21.70 18.69 0.17
CA ASN A 213 -22.38 18.53 -1.11
C ASN A 213 -21.54 17.91 -2.25
N GLY A 214 -20.38 17.31 -1.95
CA GLY A 214 -19.55 16.65 -2.96
C GLY A 214 -18.95 17.61 -3.98
N VAL A 215 -18.81 18.89 -3.63
CA VAL A 215 -18.30 19.90 -4.56
C VAL A 215 -16.80 19.64 -4.81
N PRO A 216 -16.37 19.46 -6.07
CA PRO A 216 -14.96 19.30 -6.40
C PRO A 216 -14.11 20.45 -5.84
N GLY A 217 -12.91 20.13 -5.36
CA GLY A 217 -11.98 21.12 -4.84
C GLY A 217 -12.40 21.87 -3.57
N GLN A 218 -13.37 21.33 -2.82
CA GLN A 218 -13.78 21.87 -1.52
C GLN A 218 -13.87 20.74 -0.50
N GLY A 219 -13.63 21.04 0.77
CA GLY A 219 -13.71 20.07 1.87
C GLY A 219 -12.44 20.00 2.70
N ARG A 220 -12.49 19.17 3.74
CA ARG A 220 -11.48 19.04 4.78
C ARG A 220 -11.09 17.57 4.92
N MET A 221 -9.81 17.33 5.16
CA MET A 221 -9.22 16.00 5.28
C MET A 221 -8.25 15.97 6.47
N ILE A 222 -8.23 14.85 7.19
CA ILE A 222 -7.23 14.57 8.23
C ILE A 222 -6.75 13.12 8.11
N TRP A 223 -5.44 12.95 8.20
CA TRP A 223 -4.76 11.66 8.24
C TRP A 223 -4.34 11.34 9.66
N TYR A 224 -4.48 10.08 10.04
CA TYR A 224 -4.14 9.58 11.36
C TYR A 224 -3.25 8.35 11.27
N ILE A 225 -2.32 8.25 12.22
CA ILE A 225 -1.48 7.07 12.43
C ILE A 225 -1.60 6.67 13.90
N ASP A 226 -2.02 5.44 14.15
CA ASP A 226 -2.30 4.90 15.49
C ASP A 226 -3.18 5.86 16.32
N GLY A 227 -4.17 6.45 15.67
CA GLY A 227 -5.10 7.42 16.26
C GLY A 227 -4.53 8.83 16.51
N ARG A 228 -3.28 9.13 16.14
CA ARG A 228 -2.75 10.49 16.24
C ARG A 228 -2.93 11.23 14.91
N PRO A 229 -3.51 12.45 14.88
CA PRO A 229 -3.58 13.24 13.66
C PRO A 229 -2.16 13.63 13.24
N VAL A 230 -1.74 13.22 12.03
CA VAL A 230 -0.40 13.49 11.51
C VAL A 230 -0.40 14.62 10.50
N MET A 231 -1.44 14.74 9.68
CA MET A 231 -1.55 15.79 8.66
C MET A 231 -3.02 16.17 8.50
N LYS A 232 -3.28 17.43 8.17
CA LYS A 232 -4.59 17.91 7.73
C LYS A 232 -4.46 18.68 6.42
N GLY A 233 -5.54 18.82 5.68
CA GLY A 233 -5.56 19.57 4.44
C GLY A 233 -6.96 19.88 3.97
N GLU A 234 -7.09 20.95 3.19
CA GLU A 234 -8.29 21.18 2.39
C GLU A 234 -8.20 20.41 1.09
N VAL A 235 -9.34 20.04 0.51
CA VAL A 235 -9.39 19.39 -0.81
C VAL A 235 -8.94 20.43 -1.86
N PRO A 236 -7.83 20.21 -2.59
CA PRO A 236 -7.31 21.20 -3.52
C PRO A 236 -8.23 21.42 -4.72
N SER A 237 -8.27 22.64 -5.26
CA SER A 237 -8.98 22.94 -6.51
C SER A 237 -8.61 21.97 -7.63
N GLY A 238 -9.60 21.57 -8.44
CA GLY A 238 -9.44 20.58 -9.50
C GLY A 238 -9.63 19.12 -9.04
N THR A 239 -9.39 18.82 -7.77
CA THR A 239 -9.57 17.47 -7.22
C THR A 239 -11.03 17.02 -7.38
N ARG A 240 -11.23 15.82 -7.92
CA ARG A 240 -12.56 15.21 -8.05
C ARG A 240 -13.23 15.01 -6.69
N PRO A 241 -14.56 14.86 -6.64
CA PRO A 241 -15.25 14.59 -5.39
C PRO A 241 -14.64 13.37 -4.69
N LEU A 242 -14.38 13.46 -3.38
CA LEU A 242 -13.73 12.38 -2.64
C LEU A 242 -14.55 11.10 -2.67
N ARG A 243 -15.88 11.21 -2.75
CA ARG A 243 -16.79 10.07 -2.94
C ARG A 243 -16.48 9.21 -4.18
N ASP A 244 -15.79 9.77 -5.19
CA ASP A 244 -15.40 9.08 -6.43
C ASP A 244 -14.05 8.37 -6.31
N MET A 245 -13.31 8.58 -5.22
CA MET A 245 -12.00 7.99 -5.01
C MET A 245 -12.11 6.49 -4.74
N THR A 246 -11.28 5.71 -5.43
CA THR A 246 -11.04 4.29 -5.20
C THR A 246 -9.85 4.09 -4.28
N ILE A 247 -9.78 2.94 -3.62
CA ILE A 247 -8.70 2.54 -2.73
C ILE A 247 -7.67 1.76 -3.53
N LEU A 248 -6.40 2.09 -3.34
CA LEU A 248 -5.27 1.39 -3.92
C LEU A 248 -4.37 0.79 -2.84
N LEU A 249 -3.93 -0.43 -3.10
CA LEU A 249 -2.95 -1.17 -2.31
C LEU A 249 -1.90 -1.74 -3.26
N ASN A 250 -0.63 -1.52 -3.00
CA ASN A 250 0.46 -2.14 -3.76
C ASN A 250 1.76 -2.25 -2.98
N VAL A 251 2.65 -3.09 -3.49
CA VAL A 251 4.07 -3.11 -3.08
C VAL A 251 4.93 -2.92 -4.33
N ALA A 252 5.40 -1.70 -4.57
CA ALA A 252 6.36 -1.41 -5.63
C ALA A 252 7.79 -1.84 -5.24
N ILE A 253 8.63 -2.04 -6.26
CA ILE A 253 10.04 -2.40 -6.12
C ILE A 253 10.88 -1.39 -6.92
N GLY A 254 11.88 -0.79 -6.27
CA GLY A 254 12.73 0.24 -6.87
C GLY A 254 11.99 1.55 -7.10
N GLY A 255 12.21 2.16 -8.26
CA GLY A 255 11.66 3.48 -8.60
C GLY A 255 12.48 4.65 -8.09
N ASN A 256 12.09 5.85 -8.52
CA ASN A 256 12.78 7.12 -8.24
C ASN A 256 12.95 7.34 -6.74
N VAL A 257 11.91 7.05 -5.95
CA VAL A 257 11.91 7.22 -4.48
C VAL A 257 12.85 6.26 -3.77
N CYS A 258 13.12 5.09 -4.36
CA CYS A 258 14.10 4.16 -3.82
C CYS A 258 15.55 4.50 -4.22
N GLY A 259 15.76 5.48 -5.12
CA GLY A 259 17.09 5.96 -5.48
C GLY A 259 18.00 4.90 -6.12
N GLY A 260 17.42 4.02 -6.94
CA GLY A 260 18.14 2.94 -7.63
C GLY A 260 18.45 1.70 -6.77
N LYS A 261 18.00 1.69 -5.52
CA LYS A 261 18.13 0.54 -4.62
C LYS A 261 17.19 -0.60 -5.03
N THR A 262 17.64 -1.83 -4.79
CA THR A 262 16.88 -3.06 -5.09
C THR A 262 16.92 -4.03 -3.91
N PRO A 263 15.85 -4.83 -3.72
CA PRO A 263 15.80 -5.79 -2.63
C PRO A 263 16.67 -7.02 -2.89
N ARG A 264 16.98 -7.76 -1.82
CA ARG A 264 17.58 -9.11 -1.91
C ARG A 264 16.54 -10.10 -2.41
N ASP A 265 16.99 -11.29 -2.81
CA ASP A 265 16.09 -12.39 -3.16
C ASP A 265 15.18 -12.77 -1.99
N GLY A 266 13.91 -12.99 -2.27
CA GLY A 266 12.91 -13.35 -1.26
C GLY A 266 11.52 -12.82 -1.59
N TYR A 267 10.69 -12.72 -0.56
CA TYR A 267 9.37 -12.13 -0.62
C TYR A 267 9.20 -11.03 0.43
N TYR A 268 8.32 -10.08 0.14
CA TYR A 268 8.06 -8.90 0.95
C TYR A 268 6.55 -8.69 1.02
N ASP A 269 5.97 -9.03 2.17
CA ASP A 269 4.53 -9.06 2.35
C ASP A 269 4.04 -7.77 3.00
N MET A 270 3.10 -7.10 2.34
CA MET A 270 2.17 -6.16 2.96
C MET A 270 0.93 -6.93 3.38
N VAL A 271 0.64 -6.93 4.68
CA VAL A 271 -0.49 -7.66 5.27
C VAL A 271 -1.53 -6.67 5.75
N VAL A 272 -2.73 -6.74 5.19
CA VAL A 272 -3.89 -5.93 5.56
C VAL A 272 -4.77 -6.76 6.49
N TYR A 273 -4.72 -6.44 7.78
CA TYR A 273 -5.49 -7.10 8.84
C TYR A 273 -6.96 -6.69 8.83
N SER A 274 -7.20 -5.41 8.55
CA SER A 274 -8.53 -4.84 8.47
C SER A 274 -8.53 -3.68 7.49
N LEU A 275 -9.66 -3.50 6.82
CA LEU A 275 -9.99 -2.36 5.98
C LEU A 275 -11.49 -2.10 6.12
N SER A 276 -11.91 -0.87 6.30
CA SER A 276 -13.33 -0.53 6.35
C SER A 276 -13.57 0.94 6.09
N MET A 277 -14.78 1.26 5.63
CA MET A 277 -15.28 2.62 5.60
C MET A 277 -16.45 2.79 6.56
N ALA A 278 -16.42 3.89 7.31
CA ALA A 278 -17.39 4.19 8.35
C ALA A 278 -17.88 5.63 8.30
N SER A 279 -19.05 5.88 8.90
CA SER A 279 -19.68 7.20 8.92
C SER A 279 -18.92 8.25 9.76
N GLU A 280 -18.06 7.82 10.68
CA GLU A 280 -17.33 8.71 11.59
C GLU A 280 -16.09 8.04 12.20
N LEU A 281 -15.24 8.84 12.85
CA LEU A 281 -14.05 8.36 13.56
C LEU A 281 -14.40 7.55 14.80
N GLU A 282 -13.57 6.55 15.10
CA GLU A 282 -13.53 5.98 16.45
C GLU A 282 -13.15 7.04 17.50
N TYR A 283 -13.66 6.87 18.72
CA TYR A 283 -13.36 7.73 19.87
C TYR A 283 -13.65 9.21 19.64
N GLY A 284 -14.94 9.57 19.54
CA GLY A 284 -15.40 10.96 19.49
C GLY A 284 -15.92 11.44 18.14
N GLY A 285 -15.89 10.59 17.10
CA GLY A 285 -16.57 10.84 15.83
C GLY A 285 -16.21 12.18 15.21
N TRP A 286 -17.22 12.89 14.73
CA TRP A 286 -17.04 14.24 14.16
C TRP A 286 -16.63 15.30 15.19
N GLY A 287 -16.96 15.13 16.46
CA GLY A 287 -16.48 16.03 17.51
C GLY A 287 -14.95 16.02 17.63
N ARG A 288 -14.35 14.83 17.52
CA ARG A 288 -12.89 14.68 17.45
C ARG A 288 -12.32 15.29 16.18
N PHE A 289 -12.95 15.05 15.02
CA PHE A 289 -12.52 15.65 13.75
C PHE A 289 -12.46 17.19 13.85
N GLU A 290 -13.48 17.85 14.41
CA GLU A 290 -13.47 19.30 14.58
C GLU A 290 -12.36 19.77 15.53
N GLN A 291 -12.15 19.06 16.65
CA GLN A 291 -11.07 19.38 17.57
C GLN A 291 -9.70 19.31 16.89
N ASP A 292 -9.40 18.19 16.21
CA ASP A 292 -8.13 17.98 15.52
C ASP A 292 -7.96 18.95 14.33
N TRP A 293 -9.05 19.29 13.63
CA TRP A 293 -9.04 20.29 12.56
C TRP A 293 -8.62 21.67 13.06
N HIS A 294 -9.13 22.10 14.22
CA HIS A 294 -8.81 23.40 14.80
C HIS A 294 -7.53 23.40 15.64
N HIS A 295 -6.99 22.22 15.98
CA HIS A 295 -5.78 22.13 16.80
C HIS A 295 -4.53 22.59 16.02
N HIS A 296 -3.78 23.52 16.60
CA HIS A 296 -2.61 24.14 15.96
C HIS A 296 -1.43 23.17 15.77
N SER A 297 -1.35 22.10 16.55
CA SER A 297 -0.27 21.12 16.43
C SER A 297 -0.45 20.13 15.27
N VAL A 298 -1.61 20.11 14.62
CA VAL A 298 -1.86 19.23 13.46
C VAL A 298 -1.37 19.97 12.21
N PRO A 299 -0.29 19.52 11.55
CA PRO A 299 0.34 20.26 10.46
C PRO A 299 -0.40 20.09 9.14
N LEU A 300 -0.16 21.01 8.19
CA LEU A 300 -0.69 20.95 6.83
C LEU A 300 0.15 20.09 5.86
N GLY A 301 1.26 19.53 6.33
CA GLY A 301 2.33 19.01 5.48
C GLY A 301 3.21 20.12 4.89
N ASN A 302 4.36 19.74 4.34
CA ASN A 302 5.25 20.67 3.65
C ASN A 302 4.91 20.70 2.17
N THR A 303 4.80 21.90 1.60
CA THR A 303 4.60 22.08 0.17
C THR A 303 5.95 21.97 -0.55
N TYR A 304 6.00 21.17 -1.61
CA TYR A 304 7.18 20.95 -2.45
C TYR A 304 6.90 21.23 -3.93
#